data_AF-A0A1D2WLX1-F1
#
_entry.id   AF-A0A1D2WLX1-F1
#
_cell.length_a   1.000
_cell.length_b   1.000
_cell.length_c   1.000
_cell.angle_alpha   90.00
_cell.angle_beta   90.00
_cell.angle_gamma   90.00
#
_symmetry.space_group_name_H-M   'P 1'
#
loop_
_entity.id
_entity.type
_entity.pdbx_description
1 polymer ?
#
loop_
_entity_poly.entity_id
_entity_poly.type
_entity_poly.pdbx_seq_one_letter_code
_entity_poly.pdbx_strand_id
1 'polypeptide(L)'
;MEIIVTNEMDERFIEICNSFECFSDEPQVVLLLNNFGKIVGCASFKVYDADSAEITTLFLNSHDNCEKIAYKLIRQLEKIAIDYEFKSIVVNFDSYEDILIEIFEKLDYKFIDELLMKKEFKSLI
;
A
#
# COMPACT_ATOMS: atom_id res chain seq x y z
N MET A 1 13.84 -1.65 -11.59
CA MET A 1 12.52 -1.60 -10.94
C MET A 1 12.07 -0.15 -10.82
N GLU A 2 10.97 0.17 -11.48
CA GLU A 2 10.40 1.52 -11.60
C GLU A 2 9.01 1.52 -10.98
N ILE A 3 8.64 2.60 -10.29
CA ILE A 3 7.27 2.79 -9.80
C ILE A 3 6.53 3.65 -10.80
N ILE A 4 5.36 3.19 -11.22
CA ILE A 4 4.41 3.94 -12.04
C ILE A 4 3.29 4.38 -11.11
N VAL A 5 3.05 5.69 -11.03
CA VAL A 5 1.89 6.26 -10.33
C VAL A 5 0.74 6.36 -11.32
N THR A 6 -0.41 5.80 -10.98
CA THR A 6 -1.59 5.69 -11.83
C THR A 6 -2.85 5.71 -10.98
N ASN A 7 -3.99 5.33 -11.57
CA ASN A 7 -5.30 5.30 -10.93
C ASN A 7 -6.01 3.95 -11.13
N GLU A 8 -7.22 3.84 -10.63
CA GLU A 8 -8.08 2.67 -10.65
C GLU A 8 -8.45 2.18 -12.06
N MET A 9 -8.35 3.06 -13.07
CA MET A 9 -8.69 2.75 -14.47
C MET A 9 -7.51 2.13 -15.25
N ASP A 10 -6.33 1.97 -14.63
CA ASP A 10 -5.19 1.34 -15.28
C ASP A 10 -5.45 -0.14 -15.53
N GLU A 11 -5.47 -0.56 -16.80
CA GLU A 11 -5.75 -1.94 -17.19
C GLU A 11 -4.85 -2.96 -16.48
N ARG A 12 -3.58 -2.60 -16.22
CA ARG A 12 -2.63 -3.49 -15.54
C ARG A 12 -2.95 -3.66 -14.06
N PHE A 13 -3.52 -2.63 -13.43
CA PHE A 13 -4.00 -2.71 -12.05
C PHE A 13 -5.26 -3.59 -11.98
N ILE A 14 -6.21 -3.36 -12.89
CA ILE A 14 -7.44 -4.15 -13.01
C ILE A 14 -7.12 -5.63 -13.22
N GLU A 15 -6.17 -5.95 -14.11
CA GLU A 15 -5.71 -7.33 -14.34
C GLU A 15 -5.16 -7.99 -13.07
N ILE A 16 -4.37 -7.27 -12.28
CA ILE A 16 -3.84 -7.79 -11.01
C ILE A 16 -4.97 -8.00 -10.01
N CYS A 17 -5.83 -7.01 -9.79
CA CYS A 17 -6.97 -7.15 -8.87
C CYS A 17 -7.84 -8.36 -9.23
N ASN A 18 -8.14 -8.55 -10.51
CA ASN A 18 -8.88 -9.72 -11.00
C ASN A 18 -8.16 -11.04 -10.70
N SER A 19 -6.83 -11.09 -10.80
CA SER A 19 -6.06 -12.30 -10.49
C SER A 19 -6.08 -12.69 -9.00
N PHE A 20 -6.38 -11.74 -8.12
CA PHE A 20 -6.52 -11.93 -6.67
C PHE A 20 -8.00 -11.96 -6.24
N GLU A 21 -8.96 -12.03 -7.17
CA GLU A 21 -10.41 -11.97 -6.91
C GLU A 21 -10.82 -10.77 -6.04
N CYS A 22 -10.09 -9.66 -6.17
CA CYS A 22 -10.26 -8.46 -5.37
C CYS A 22 -11.00 -7.37 -6.14
N PHE A 23 -11.91 -6.68 -5.45
CA PHE A 23 -12.48 -5.42 -5.90
C PHE A 23 -11.83 -4.29 -5.10
N SER A 24 -11.08 -3.42 -5.77
CA SER A 24 -10.54 -2.22 -5.13
C SER A 24 -11.63 -1.14 -5.10
N ASP A 25 -12.01 -0.73 -3.88
CA ASP A 25 -13.02 0.30 -3.63
C ASP A 25 -12.44 1.69 -3.89
N GLU A 26 -12.48 2.12 -5.15
CA GLU A 26 -12.15 3.47 -5.66
C GLU A 26 -10.87 4.08 -5.06
N PRO A 27 -9.69 3.46 -5.27
CA PRO A 27 -8.45 4.00 -4.74
C PRO A 27 -8.11 5.34 -5.38
N GLN A 28 -7.74 6.32 -4.56
CA GLN A 28 -7.32 7.64 -5.04
C GLN A 28 -5.94 7.59 -5.72
N VAL A 29 -5.07 6.70 -5.25
CA VAL A 29 -3.72 6.52 -5.80
C VAL A 29 -3.44 5.04 -5.96
N VAL A 30 -2.94 4.68 -7.15
CA VAL A 30 -2.45 3.34 -7.46
C VAL A 30 -0.98 3.41 -7.84
N LEU A 31 -0.18 2.50 -7.30
CA LEU A 31 1.22 2.30 -7.64
C LEU A 31 1.40 0.93 -8.29
N LEU A 32 2.06 0.90 -9.44
CA LEU A 32 2.49 -0.33 -10.10
C LEU A 32 4.02 -0.41 -10.07
N LEU A 33 4.56 -1.54 -9.60
CA LEU A 33 5.99 -1.78 -9.61
C LEU A 33 6.38 -2.59 -10.85
N ASN A 34 7.01 -1.90 -11.80
CA ASN A 34 7.48 -2.48 -13.04
C ASN A 34 8.93 -2.99 -12.90
N ASN A 35 9.17 -4.22 -13.34
CA ASN A 35 10.49 -4.81 -13.46
C ASN A 35 10.69 -5.38 -14.87
N PHE A 36 11.43 -4.66 -15.71
CA PHE A 36 11.72 -5.05 -17.10
C PHE A 36 10.46 -5.33 -17.94
N GLY A 37 9.41 -4.52 -17.78
CA GLY A 37 8.16 -4.64 -18.53
C GLY A 37 7.11 -5.55 -17.89
N LYS A 38 7.43 -6.22 -16.78
CA LYS A 38 6.49 -7.02 -15.99
C LYS A 38 6.10 -6.31 -14.70
N ILE A 39 4.81 -6.26 -14.39
CA ILE A 39 4.35 -5.80 -13.08
C ILE A 39 4.58 -6.89 -12.05
N VAL A 40 5.36 -6.58 -11.03
CA VAL A 40 5.76 -7.50 -9.96
C VAL A 40 5.10 -7.20 -8.61
N GLY A 41 4.32 -6.12 -8.56
CA GLY A 41 3.45 -5.81 -7.43
C GLY A 41 2.70 -4.52 -7.64
N CYS A 42 1.66 -4.31 -6.85
CA CYS A 42 0.91 -3.08 -6.81
C CYS A 42 0.56 -2.71 -5.38
N ALA A 43 0.31 -1.42 -5.15
CA ALA A 43 -0.26 -0.95 -3.91
C ALA A 43 -1.15 0.27 -4.16
N SER A 44 -2.15 0.47 -3.33
CA SER A 44 -3.03 1.63 -3.44
C SER A 44 -3.41 2.19 -2.08
N PHE A 45 -3.83 3.45 -2.07
CA PHE A 45 -4.51 4.02 -0.92
C PHE A 45 -5.76 4.82 -1.32
N LYS A 46 -6.68 4.96 -0.36
CA LYS A 46 -7.82 5.90 -0.42
C LYS A 46 -7.86 6.77 0.83
N VAL A 47 -8.73 7.78 0.83
CA VAL A 47 -9.00 8.59 2.02
C VAL A 47 -9.68 7.72 3.07
N TYR A 48 -9.13 7.70 4.29
CA TYR A 48 -9.75 7.00 5.43
C TYR A 48 -10.59 7.97 6.27
N ASP A 49 -9.98 9.08 6.66
CA ASP A 49 -10.62 10.18 7.39
C ASP A 49 -9.98 11.52 7.00
N ALA A 50 -10.29 12.59 7.75
CA ALA A 50 -9.79 13.93 7.45
C ALA A 50 -8.26 14.07 7.55
N ASP A 51 -7.59 13.20 8.31
CA ASP A 51 -6.16 13.27 8.61
C ASP A 51 -5.39 12.03 8.12
N SER A 52 -6.06 11.00 7.61
CA SER A 52 -5.47 9.70 7.34
C SER A 52 -5.84 9.12 5.97
N ALA A 53 -4.86 8.47 5.34
CA ALA A 53 -5.07 7.58 4.20
C ALA A 53 -5.10 6.10 4.66
N GLU A 54 -5.82 5.25 3.93
CA GLU A 54 -5.86 3.79 4.14
C GLU A 54 -5.21 3.08 2.97
N ILE A 55 -4.25 2.20 3.24
CA ILE A 55 -3.74 1.26 2.24
C ILE A 55 -4.79 0.18 2.02
N THR A 56 -5.39 0.17 0.83
CA THR A 56 -6.49 -0.75 0.48
C THR A 56 -6.03 -1.96 -0.32
N THR A 57 -4.83 -1.89 -0.88
CA THR A 57 -4.28 -2.99 -1.68
C THR A 57 -2.78 -3.03 -1.54
N LEU A 58 -2.24 -4.24 -1.37
CA LEU A 58 -0.82 -4.54 -1.49
C LEU A 58 -0.65 -5.96 -2.03
N PHE A 59 -0.48 -6.08 -3.35
CA PHE A 59 -0.29 -7.38 -4.00
C PHE A 59 1.13 -7.53 -4.52
N LEU A 60 1.73 -8.70 -4.25
CA LEU A 60 3.13 -8.98 -4.57
C LEU A 60 3.21 -10.26 -5.41
N ASN A 61 3.68 -10.15 -6.66
CA ASN A 61 3.73 -11.25 -7.63
C ASN A 61 5.09 -12.00 -7.66
N SER A 62 5.99 -11.74 -6.70
CA SER A 62 7.35 -12.29 -6.70
C SER A 62 7.72 -12.87 -5.35
N HIS A 63 7.80 -14.21 -5.26
CA HIS A 63 8.25 -14.91 -4.05
C HIS A 63 9.69 -14.52 -3.66
N ASP A 64 10.55 -14.30 -4.65
CA ASP A 64 11.90 -13.79 -4.43
C ASP A 64 11.81 -12.26 -4.27
N ASN A 65 12.06 -11.74 -3.06
CA ASN A 65 12.07 -10.32 -2.69
C ASN A 65 10.73 -9.63 -2.31
N CYS A 66 9.73 -10.37 -1.81
CA CYS A 66 8.48 -9.77 -1.28
C CYS A 66 8.73 -8.57 -0.36
N GLU A 67 9.60 -8.72 0.65
CA GLU A 67 9.88 -7.66 1.63
C GLU A 67 10.41 -6.37 0.99
N LYS A 68 11.37 -6.50 0.06
CA LYS A 68 11.94 -5.35 -0.65
C LYS A 68 10.91 -4.64 -1.55
N ILE A 69 10.04 -5.42 -2.19
CA ILE A 69 8.95 -4.89 -3.02
C ILE A 69 7.95 -4.15 -2.13
N ALA A 70 7.51 -4.76 -1.04
CA ALA A 70 6.56 -4.18 -0.09
C ALA A 70 7.08 -2.86 0.48
N TYR A 71 8.33 -2.83 0.98
CA TYR A 71 8.93 -1.59 1.48
C TYR A 71 8.98 -0.49 0.45
N LYS A 72 9.29 -0.83 -0.81
CA LYS A 72 9.37 0.16 -1.87
C LYS A 72 7.99 0.76 -2.19
N LEU A 73 6.96 -0.07 -2.22
CA LEU A 73 5.58 0.38 -2.47
C LEU A 73 5.03 1.18 -1.27
N ILE A 74 5.13 0.65 -0.05
CA ILE A 74 4.60 1.29 1.16
C ILE A 74 5.27 2.66 1.37
N ARG A 75 6.61 2.76 1.29
CA ARG A 75 7.29 4.05 1.46
C ARG A 75 6.91 5.07 0.39
N GLN A 76 6.58 4.62 -0.82
CA GLN A 76 6.12 5.53 -1.86
C GLN A 76 4.67 5.99 -1.60
N LEU A 77 3.79 5.12 -1.09
CA LEU A 77 2.46 5.54 -0.63
C LEU A 77 2.57 6.53 0.53
N GLU A 78 3.43 6.26 1.53
CA GLU A 78 3.70 7.17 2.65
C GLU A 78 4.13 8.55 2.15
N LYS A 79 5.06 8.60 1.20
CA LYS A 79 5.51 9.87 0.61
C LYS A 79 4.36 10.62 -0.06
N ILE A 80 3.55 9.93 -0.87
CA ILE A 80 2.42 10.57 -1.56
C ILE A 80 1.36 11.02 -0.56
N ALA A 81 1.09 10.25 0.49
CA ALA A 81 0.16 10.63 1.54
C ALA A 81 0.61 11.90 2.28
N ILE A 82 1.92 12.03 2.57
CA ILE A 82 2.51 13.26 3.12
C ILE A 82 2.36 14.43 2.13
N ASP A 83 2.62 14.21 0.85
CA ASP A 83 2.46 15.24 -0.19
C ASP A 83 0.97 15.67 -0.34
N TYR A 84 0.02 14.81 0.05
CA TYR A 84 -1.42 15.09 0.11
C TYR A 84 -1.86 15.67 1.46
N GLU A 85 -0.90 16.06 2.32
CA GLU A 85 -1.12 16.67 3.64
C GLU A 85 -1.81 15.75 4.68
N PHE A 86 -1.89 14.44 4.42
CA PHE A 86 -2.29 13.49 5.46
C PHE A 86 -1.25 13.47 6.59
N LYS A 87 -1.74 13.31 7.82
CA LYS A 87 -0.91 13.20 9.03
C LYS A 87 -0.54 11.77 9.34
N SER A 88 -1.28 10.80 8.81
CA SER A 88 -1.05 9.40 9.06
C SER A 88 -1.53 8.49 7.94
N ILE A 89 -1.12 7.23 8.03
CA ILE A 89 -1.58 6.17 7.15
C ILE A 89 -1.94 4.93 7.98
N VAL A 90 -3.02 4.27 7.58
CA VAL A 90 -3.54 3.07 8.22
C VAL A 90 -3.57 1.89 7.25
N VAL A 91 -3.58 0.69 7.80
CA VAL A 91 -3.82 -0.56 7.09
C VAL A 91 -4.66 -1.47 7.96
N ASN A 92 -5.67 -2.09 7.36
CA ASN A 92 -6.53 -3.07 8.01
C ASN A 92 -6.18 -4.47 7.50
N PHE A 93 -6.22 -5.46 8.39
CA PHE A 93 -5.94 -6.85 8.07
C PHE A 93 -7.19 -7.70 8.27
N ASP A 94 -7.29 -8.80 7.53
CA ASP A 94 -8.37 -9.78 7.76
C ASP A 94 -8.03 -10.77 8.88
N SER A 95 -6.74 -10.90 9.25
CA SER A 95 -6.29 -11.77 10.35
C SER A 95 -4.90 -11.39 10.88
N TYR A 96 -4.58 -11.85 12.10
CA TYR A 96 -3.23 -11.73 12.69
C TYR A 96 -2.16 -12.64 12.06
N GLU A 97 -2.57 -13.57 11.19
CA GLU A 97 -1.65 -14.49 10.51
C GLU A 97 -1.13 -13.91 9.19
N ASP A 98 -1.51 -12.67 8.87
CA ASP A 98 -1.06 -12.01 7.65
C ASP A 98 0.46 -11.74 7.69
N ILE A 99 1.17 -12.30 6.70
CA ILE A 99 2.61 -12.19 6.54
C ILE A 99 3.09 -10.73 6.39
N LEU A 100 2.20 -9.82 5.98
CA LEU A 100 2.52 -8.41 5.83
C LEU A 100 2.64 -7.69 7.17
N ILE A 101 2.08 -8.22 8.27
CA ILE A 101 2.15 -7.57 9.60
C ILE A 101 3.60 -7.29 10.00
N GLU A 102 4.50 -8.27 9.89
CA GLU A 102 5.92 -8.09 10.22
C GLU A 102 6.59 -7.00 9.37
N ILE A 103 6.16 -6.83 8.12
CA ILE A 103 6.67 -5.78 7.22
C ILE A 103 6.22 -4.40 7.71
N PHE A 104 4.95 -4.27 8.10
CA PHE A 104 4.40 -3.02 8.63
C PHE A 104 5.02 -2.66 9.98
N GLU A 105 5.23 -3.63 10.89
CA GLU A 105 5.94 -3.41 12.16
C GLU A 105 7.36 -2.88 11.94
N LYS A 106 8.13 -3.46 11.00
CA LYS A 106 9.47 -2.99 10.63
C LYS A 106 9.48 -1.58 10.00
N LEU A 107 8.32 -1.11 9.54
CA LEU A 107 8.12 0.25 9.03
C LEU A 107 7.55 1.21 10.09
N ASP A 108 7.58 0.83 11.37
CA ASP A 108 7.11 1.60 12.52
C ASP A 108 5.58 1.76 12.63
N TYR A 109 4.80 0.91 11.94
CA TYR A 109 3.36 0.84 12.17
C TYR A 109 3.07 0.15 13.51
N LYS A 110 1.98 0.54 14.15
CA LYS A 110 1.54 -0.04 15.42
C LYS A 110 0.06 -0.36 15.38
N PHE A 111 -0.33 -1.48 15.97
CA PHE A 111 -1.74 -1.77 16.21
C PHE A 111 -2.36 -0.67 17.09
N ILE A 112 -3.48 -0.12 16.63
CA ILE A 112 -4.32 0.85 17.36
C ILE A 112 -5.71 0.29 17.67
N ASP A 113 -6.07 -0.80 17.01
CA ASP A 113 -7.26 -1.64 17.25
C ASP A 113 -6.90 -3.09 16.89
N GLU A 114 -7.85 -4.02 17.00
CA GLU A 114 -7.64 -5.47 16.79
C GLU A 114 -6.85 -5.76 15.51
N LEU A 115 -7.37 -5.39 14.35
CA LEU A 115 -6.73 -5.65 13.05
C LEU A 115 -6.30 -4.37 12.31
N LEU A 116 -6.28 -3.24 13.00
CA LEU A 116 -5.94 -1.94 12.42
C LEU A 116 -4.56 -1.48 12.90
N MET A 117 -3.62 -1.33 11.97
CA MET A 117 -2.32 -0.72 12.23
C MET A 117 -2.25 0.70 11.68
N LYS A 118 -1.56 1.58 12.39
CA LYS A 118 -1.38 2.99 12.03
C LYS A 118 0.08 3.42 12.14
N LYS A 119 0.49 4.30 11.24
CA LYS A 119 1.73 5.07 11.33
C LYS A 119 1.44 6.56 11.25
N GLU A 120 1.89 7.29 12.28
CA GLU A 120 1.89 8.75 12.29
C GLU A 120 3.11 9.28 11.52
N PHE A 121 2.89 10.22 10.60
CA PHE A 121 3.98 10.94 9.96
C PHE A 121 4.49 11.99 10.93
N LYS A 122 5.78 11.92 11.25
CA LYS A 122 6.40 12.95 12.07
C LYS A 122 6.36 14.26 11.30
N SER A 123 5.68 15.27 11.85
CA SER A 123 5.88 16.65 11.40
C SER A 123 7.37 16.95 11.51
N LEU A 124 7.96 17.44 10.41
CA LEU A 124 9.26 18.10 10.46
C LEU A 124 9.04 19.43 11.21
N ILE A 125 9.14 19.39 12.54
CA ILE A 125 9.21 20.57 13.41
C ILE A 125 10.63 21.14 13.32
#